data_AF-A0A838T1T0-F1
#
_entry.id   AF-A0A838T1T0-F1
#
_cell.length_a   1.000
_cell.length_b   1.000
_cell.length_c   1.000
_cell.angle_alpha   90.00
_cell.angle_beta   90.00
_cell.angle_gamma   90.00
#
_symmetry.space_group_name_H-M   'P 1'
#
loop_
_entity.id
_entity.type
_entity.pdbx_description
1 polymer ?
#
loop_
_entity_poly.entity_id
_entity_poly.type
_entity_poly.pdbx_seq_one_letter_code
_entity_poly.pdbx_strand_id
1 'polypeptide(L)'
;MLAEELAAAEETIESLAMSEQEAWALADAARTSTQEIISMLSHELRTPLQAIFGYAELLEEGIHGELNQDQRTDVSRIQQSQYEVLKLLNRVLLHVRAERLAMSWPDREATA
;
A
#
# COMPACT_ATOMS: atom_id res chain seq x y z
N MET A 1 53.06 -0.75 8.12
CA MET A 1 52.54 0.62 7.87
C MET A 1 51.72 0.68 6.59
N LEU A 2 52.23 0.99 5.39
CA LEU A 2 51.36 1.11 4.19
C LEU A 2 50.58 -0.17 3.80
N ALA A 3 51.20 -1.34 3.87
CA ALA A 3 50.51 -2.61 3.59
C ALA A 3 49.47 -3.00 4.65
N GLU A 4 49.69 -2.54 5.88
CA GLU A 4 48.80 -2.79 7.03
C GLU A 4 47.61 -1.83 7.00
N GLU A 5 47.84 -0.56 6.62
CA GLU A 5 46.77 0.40 6.31
C GLU A 5 45.92 -0.03 5.11
N LEU A 6 46.53 -0.58 4.05
CA LEU A 6 45.79 -1.10 2.90
C LEU A 6 44.89 -2.29 3.28
N ALA A 7 45.42 -3.25 4.04
CA ALA A 7 44.64 -4.41 4.51
C ALA A 7 43.48 -3.98 5.43
N ALA A 8 43.71 -3.03 6.33
CA ALA A 8 42.66 -2.48 7.20
C ALA A 8 41.57 -1.73 6.40
N ALA A 9 41.95 -1.03 5.33
CA ALA A 9 41.00 -0.36 4.45
C ALA A 9 40.16 -1.36 3.64
N GLU A 10 40.78 -2.44 3.12
CA GLU A 10 40.08 -3.51 2.42
C GLU A 10 39.05 -4.21 3.32
N GLU A 11 39.42 -4.57 4.55
CA GLU A 11 38.51 -5.16 5.55
C GLU A 11 37.34 -4.22 5.88
N THR A 12 37.60 -2.91 6.00
CA THR A 12 36.55 -1.91 6.25
C THR A 12 35.58 -1.82 5.07
N ILE A 13 36.09 -1.80 3.83
CA ILE A 13 35.27 -1.77 2.62
C ILE A 13 34.38 -3.02 2.53
N GLU A 14 34.92 -4.19 2.81
CA GLU A 14 34.16 -5.44 2.81
C GLU A 14 33.07 -5.44 3.89
N SER A 15 33.39 -4.99 5.09
CA SER A 15 32.41 -4.84 6.18
C SER A 15 31.29 -3.86 5.82
N LEU A 16 31.61 -2.71 5.21
CA LEU A 16 30.61 -1.75 4.75
C LEU A 16 29.72 -2.33 3.65
N ALA A 17 30.29 -3.03 2.68
CA ALA A 17 29.55 -3.67 1.60
C ALA A 17 28.57 -4.74 2.14
N MET A 18 29.01 -5.54 3.11
CA MET A 18 28.15 -6.52 3.79
C MET A 18 27.01 -5.83 4.56
N SER A 19 27.30 -4.78 5.33
CA SER A 19 26.28 -4.02 6.07
C SER A 19 25.26 -3.36 5.13
N GLU A 20 25.71 -2.83 3.99
CA GLU A 20 24.84 -2.26 2.97
C GLU A 20 23.91 -3.34 2.39
N GLN A 21 24.47 -4.51 2.05
CA GLN A 21 23.70 -5.63 1.53
C GLN A 21 22.63 -6.12 2.53
N GLU A 22 22.96 -6.21 3.81
CA GLU A 22 22.01 -6.55 4.87
C GLU A 22 20.90 -5.51 5.00
N ALA A 23 21.25 -4.22 4.96
CA ALA A 23 20.28 -3.13 5.00
C ALA A 23 19.32 -3.19 3.80
N TRP A 24 19.84 -3.46 2.60
CA TRP A 24 19.04 -3.66 1.39
C TRP A 24 18.09 -4.85 1.51
N ALA A 25 18.58 -6.00 2.00
CA ALA A 25 17.76 -7.19 2.18
C ALA A 25 16.62 -6.97 3.19
N LEU A 26 16.90 -6.28 4.30
CA LEU A 26 15.91 -5.93 5.31
C LEU A 26 14.83 -4.99 4.73
N ALA A 27 15.27 -3.98 3.98
CA ALA A 27 14.36 -3.02 3.34
C ALA A 27 13.44 -3.71 2.32
N ASP A 28 13.97 -4.62 1.49
CA ASP A 28 13.16 -5.34 0.51
C ASP A 28 12.17 -6.31 1.16
N ALA A 29 12.56 -6.99 2.24
CA ALA A 29 11.68 -7.84 3.02
C ALA A 29 10.54 -7.03 3.67
N ALA A 30 10.85 -5.91 4.31
CA ALA A 30 9.84 -5.01 4.90
C ALA A 30 8.88 -4.45 3.84
N ARG A 31 9.40 -4.09 2.66
CA ARG A 31 8.61 -3.63 1.53
C ARG A 31 7.64 -4.69 1.04
N THR A 32 8.13 -5.91 0.82
CA THR A 32 7.32 -7.04 0.35
C THR A 32 6.21 -7.34 1.35
N SER A 33 6.52 -7.41 2.64
CA SER A 33 5.52 -7.62 3.69
C SER A 33 4.46 -6.52 3.72
N THR A 34 4.86 -5.26 3.59
CA THR A 34 3.92 -4.13 3.53
C THR A 34 2.96 -4.24 2.34
N GLN A 35 3.46 -4.67 1.17
CA GLN A 35 2.63 -4.88 -0.02
C GLN A 35 1.59 -5.99 0.18
N GLU A 36 2.01 -7.11 0.77
CA GLU A 36 1.12 -8.23 1.07
C GLU A 36 0.00 -7.81 2.02
N ILE A 37 0.33 -7.09 3.10
CA ILE A 37 -0.64 -6.55 4.07
C ILE A 37 -1.65 -5.64 3.37
N ILE A 38 -1.19 -4.68 2.56
CA ILE A 38 -2.09 -3.72 1.91
C ILE A 38 -2.99 -4.41 0.87
N SER A 39 -2.45 -5.40 0.15
CA SER A 39 -3.24 -6.20 -0.78
C SER A 39 -4.32 -7.00 -0.05
N MET A 40 -3.96 -7.68 1.05
CA MET A 40 -4.87 -8.45 1.89
C MET A 40 -6.00 -7.58 2.43
N LEU A 41 -5.67 -6.45 3.07
CA LEU A 41 -6.65 -5.49 3.59
C LEU A 41 -7.61 -5.01 2.50
N SER A 42 -7.10 -4.78 1.28
CA SER A 42 -7.95 -4.33 0.18
C SER A 42 -8.98 -5.38 -0.26
N HIS A 43 -8.60 -6.67 -0.23
CA HIS A 43 -9.53 -7.76 -0.50
C HIS A 43 -10.55 -7.91 0.64
N GLU A 44 -10.08 -7.89 1.88
CA GLU A 44 -10.94 -8.05 3.05
C GLU A 44 -11.93 -6.90 3.24
N LEU A 45 -11.56 -5.67 2.90
CA LEU A 45 -12.43 -4.50 2.98
C LEU A 45 -13.47 -4.43 1.85
N ARG A 46 -13.20 -5.05 0.70
CA ARG A 46 -14.14 -5.05 -0.44
C ARG A 46 -15.45 -5.72 -0.06
N THR A 47 -15.39 -6.88 0.60
CA THR A 47 -16.58 -7.66 1.00
C THR A 47 -17.54 -6.88 1.92
N PRO A 48 -17.12 -6.32 3.07
CA PRO A 48 -18.01 -5.55 3.93
C PRO A 48 -18.51 -4.26 3.26
N LEU A 49 -17.69 -3.59 2.44
CA LEU A 49 -18.14 -2.40 1.69
C LEU A 49 -19.19 -2.75 0.60
N GLN A 50 -19.06 -3.92 -0.03
CA GLN A 50 -20.06 -4.44 -0.96
C GLN A 50 -21.35 -4.83 -0.22
N ALA A 51 -21.24 -5.43 0.96
CA ALA A 51 -22.40 -5.74 1.78
C ALA A 51 -23.15 -4.46 2.21
N ILE A 52 -22.43 -3.43 2.69
CA ILE A 52 -23.03 -2.12 3.04
C ILE A 52 -23.75 -1.52 1.84
N PHE A 53 -23.13 -1.57 0.65
CA PHE A 53 -23.74 -1.07 -0.58
C PHE A 53 -25.01 -1.85 -0.94
N GLY A 54 -24.97 -3.18 -0.92
CA GLY A 54 -26.14 -4.01 -1.23
C GLY A 54 -27.29 -3.78 -0.25
N TYR A 55 -27.03 -3.65 1.06
CA TYR A 55 -28.08 -3.32 2.02
C TYR A 55 -28.64 -1.91 1.80
N ALA A 56 -27.81 -0.94 1.42
CA ALA A 56 -28.28 0.40 1.07
C ALA A 56 -29.17 0.37 -0.18
N GLU A 57 -28.82 -0.40 -1.21
CA GLU A 57 -29.66 -0.61 -2.41
C GLU A 57 -31.01 -1.25 -2.04
N LEU A 58 -31.01 -2.31 -1.22
CA LEU A 58 -32.26 -2.95 -0.78
C LEU A 58 -33.19 -2.00 -0.01
N LEU A 59 -32.61 -1.09 0.78
CA LEU A 59 -33.36 -0.04 1.48
C LEU A 59 -33.92 1.00 0.50
N GLU A 60 -33.13 1.42 -0.48
CA GLU A 60 -33.54 2.38 -1.51
C GLU A 60 -34.68 1.84 -2.40
N GLU A 61 -34.59 0.56 -2.77
CA GLU A 61 -35.61 -0.17 -3.54
C GLU A 61 -36.90 -0.42 -2.74
N GLY A 62 -36.92 -0.13 -1.43
CA GLY A 62 -38.09 -0.31 -0.58
C GLY A 62 -38.41 -1.77 -0.24
N ILE A 63 -37.47 -2.71 -0.47
CA ILE A 63 -37.62 -4.14 -0.18
C ILE A 63 -37.93 -4.38 1.31
N HIS A 64 -37.41 -3.51 2.17
CA HIS A 64 -37.62 -3.54 3.62
C HIS A 64 -38.64 -2.48 4.11
N GLY A 65 -39.42 -1.89 3.21
CA GLY A 65 -40.39 -0.84 3.49
C GLY A 65 -39.98 0.53 2.95
N GLU A 66 -40.96 1.44 2.84
CA GLU A 66 -40.70 2.79 2.33
C GLU A 66 -39.88 3.64 3.31
N LEU A 67 -38.87 4.32 2.78
CA LEU A 67 -38.07 5.28 3.54
C LEU A 67 -38.78 6.64 3.63
N ASN A 68 -38.71 7.28 4.79
CA ASN A 68 -39.05 8.70 4.88
C ASN A 68 -37.94 9.59 4.26
N GLN A 69 -38.17 10.89 4.15
CA GLN A 69 -37.24 11.81 3.48
C GLN A 69 -35.85 11.85 4.14
N ASP A 70 -35.79 11.84 5.47
CA ASP A 70 -34.54 11.88 6.22
C ASP A 70 -33.76 10.58 6.03
N GLN A 71 -34.45 9.43 6.09
CA GLN A 71 -33.86 8.12 5.86
C GLN A 71 -33.29 7.98 4.43
N ARG A 72 -33.99 8.49 3.41
CA ARG A 72 -33.45 8.51 2.02
C ARG A 72 -32.17 9.33 1.94
N THR A 73 -32.14 10.46 2.63
CA THR A 73 -30.95 11.33 2.69
C THR A 73 -29.79 10.61 3.36
N ASP A 74 -30.04 9.88 4.45
CA ASP A 74 -29.00 9.13 5.16
C ASP A 74 -28.50 7.93 4.35
N VAL A 75 -29.38 7.18 3.66
CA VAL A 75 -28.98 6.09 2.74
C VAL A 75 -28.09 6.63 1.61
N SER A 76 -28.45 7.76 1.00
CA SER A 76 -27.63 8.41 -0.01
C SER A 76 -26.24 8.80 0.53
N ARG A 77 -26.17 9.30 1.76
CA ARG A 77 -24.89 9.61 2.44
C ARG A 77 -24.05 8.36 2.72
N ILE A 78 -24.68 7.25 3.09
CA ILE A 78 -24.01 5.95 3.28
C ILE A 78 -23.38 5.49 1.97
N GLN A 79 -24.13 5.51 0.86
CA GLN A 79 -23.64 5.15 -0.46
C GLN A 79 -22.48 6.04 -0.90
N GLN A 80 -22.60 7.38 -0.73
CA GLN A 80 -21.51 8.31 -1.06
C GLN A 80 -20.25 8.01 -0.23
N SER A 81 -20.41 7.77 1.08
CA SER A 81 -19.28 7.48 1.96
C SER A 81 -18.60 6.16 1.59
N GLN A 82 -19.37 5.14 1.24
CA GLN A 82 -18.86 3.85 0.77
C GLN A 82 -18.01 4.02 -0.50
N TYR A 83 -18.47 4.85 -1.43
CA TYR A 83 -17.73 5.16 -2.66
C TYR A 83 -16.43 5.94 -2.38
N GLU A 84 -16.46 6.92 -1.47
CA GLU A 84 -15.26 7.66 -1.07
C GLU A 84 -14.22 6.76 -0.39
N VAL A 85 -14.65 5.81 0.45
CA VAL A 85 -13.76 4.82 1.07
C VAL A 85 -13.11 3.93 0.02
N LEU A 86 -13.88 3.42 -0.96
CA LEU A 86 -13.32 2.64 -2.07
C LEU A 86 -12.31 3.44 -2.89
N LYS A 87 -12.59 4.72 -3.15
CA LYS A 87 -11.65 5.63 -3.82
C LYS A 87 -10.35 5.80 -3.03
N LEU A 88 -10.45 6.02 -1.71
CA LEU A 88 -9.28 6.15 -0.85
C LEU A 88 -8.42 4.88 -0.86
N LEU A 89 -9.07 3.72 -0.73
CA LEU A 89 -8.41 2.42 -0.77
C LEU A 89 -7.63 2.22 -2.08
N ASN A 90 -8.27 2.51 -3.22
CA ASN A 90 -7.63 2.42 -4.53
C ASN A 90 -6.46 3.39 -4.68
N ARG A 91 -6.54 4.60 -4.11
CA ARG A 91 -5.43 5.57 -4.10
C ARG A 91 -4.23 5.07 -3.30
N VAL A 92 -4.45 4.50 -2.12
CA VAL A 92 -3.37 3.92 -1.31
C VAL A 92 -2.69 2.77 -2.05
N LEU A 93 -3.48 1.86 -2.63
CA LEU A 93 -2.95 0.78 -3.47
C LEU A 93 -2.09 1.29 -4.63
N LEU A 94 -2.54 2.36 -5.30
CA LEU A 94 -1.80 2.95 -6.41
C LEU A 94 -0.48 3.57 -5.92
N HIS A 95 -0.49 4.28 -4.80
CA HIS A 95 0.70 4.91 -4.22
C HIS A 95 1.80 3.87 -3.93
N VAL A 96 1.44 2.77 -3.26
CA VAL A 96 2.34 1.67 -2.94
C VAL A 96 2.92 1.01 -4.20
N ARG A 97 2.11 0.87 -5.26
CA ARG A 97 2.57 0.35 -6.55
C ARG A 97 3.48 1.34 -7.30
N ALA A 98 3.23 2.64 -7.18
CA ALA A 98 4.02 3.67 -7.84
C ALA A 98 5.42 3.81 -7.21
N GLU A 99 5.53 3.78 -5.88
CA GLU A 99 6.82 3.73 -5.17
C GLU A 99 7.68 2.55 -5.63
N ARG A 100 7.06 1.39 -5.88
CA ARG A 100 7.77 0.23 -6.43
C ARG A 100 8.37 0.51 -7.82
N LEU A 101 7.64 1.16 -8.71
CA LEU A 101 8.11 1.44 -10.08
C LEU A 101 9.25 2.46 -10.08
N ALA A 102 9.13 3.52 -9.28
CA ALA A 102 10.16 4.55 -9.16
C ALA A 102 11.50 3.97 -8.64
N MET A 103 11.45 3.01 -7.72
CA MET A 103 12.64 2.34 -7.16
C MET A 103 13.12 1.12 -7.95
N SER A 104 12.37 0.67 -8.97
CA SER A 104 12.81 -0.41 -9.87
C SER A 104 13.64 0.11 -11.05
N TRP A 105 13.76 1.43 -11.19
CA TRP A 105 14.67 2.07 -12.13
C TRP A 105 16.06 2.15 -11.47
N PRO A 106 17.07 1.42 -11.96
CA PRO A 106 18.42 1.59 -11.44
C PRO A 106 18.94 2.95 -11.91
N ASP A 107 19.54 3.72 -11.00
CA ASP A 107 20.47 4.80 -11.32
C ASP A 107 21.54 4.27 -12.28
N ARG A 108 21.27 4.36 -13.60
CA ARG A 108 22.25 4.14 -14.66
C ARG A 108 22.73 5.49 -15.19
N GLU A 109 23.09 6.40 -14.28
CA GLU A 109 23.91 7.58 -14.60
C GLU A 109 24.91 7.83 -13.47
N ALA A 110 25.66 6.80 -13.07
CA ALA A 110 26.93 6.93 -12.37
C ALA A 110 28.08 6.28 -13.17
N THR A 111 28.01 6.38 -14.49
CA THR A 111 29.11 6.10 -15.43
C THR A 111 29.16 7.20 -16.49
N ALA A 112 29.75 8.33 -16.12
CA ALA A 112 30.31 9.33 -17.03
C ALA A 112 31.52 9.97 -16.37
#